data_AF-A0A1Z5HA45-F1
#
_entry.id   AF-A0A1Z5HA45-F1
#
_cell.length_a   1.000
_cell.length_b   1.000
_cell.length_c   1.000
_cell.angle_alpha   90.00
_cell.angle_beta   90.00
_cell.angle_gamma   90.00
#
_symmetry.space_group_name_H-M   'P 1'
#
loop_
_entity.id
_entity.type
_entity.pdbx_description
1 polymer ?
#
loop_
_entity_poly.entity_id
_entity_poly.type
_entity_poly.pdbx_seq_one_letter_code
_entity_poly.pdbx_strand_id
1 'polypeptide(L)'
;MKDKCIQHGLSKAVVDEQLDIIIEKNPINPVINWLKSIKRTKKDNPVHELIDNLPVENKEWVKIAMYRWLVQCCAAADMARHKGKHPDAVPKYESVLMFGGAQGLKKTAFIKYLLPKELHKYTERFSSVKCQRQRLTA
;
A
#
# COMPACT_ATOMS: atom_id res chain seq x y z
N MET A 1 7.60 -27.97 18.60
CA MET A 1 7.49 -27.11 19.80
C MET A 1 6.97 -27.88 21.01
N LYS A 2 5.90 -28.68 20.88
CA LYS A 2 5.30 -29.46 21.98
C LYS A 2 6.22 -30.52 22.62
N ASP A 3 7.22 -31.02 21.89
CA ASP A 3 8.17 -32.02 22.42
C ASP A 3 9.19 -31.42 23.39
N LYS A 4 9.51 -30.13 23.26
CA LYS A 4 10.39 -29.42 24.22
C LYS A 4 9.68 -29.08 25.54
N CYS A 5 8.35 -29.07 25.57
CA CYS A 5 7.57 -28.83 26.80
C CYS A 5 7.81 -29.93 27.84
N ILE A 6 7.94 -31.17 27.37
CA ILE A 6 8.20 -32.34 28.21
C ILE A 6 9.58 -32.23 28.87
N GLN A 7 10.58 -31.69 28.15
CA GLN A 7 11.93 -31.48 28.68
C GLN A 7 12.00 -30.38 29.75
N HIS A 8 11.07 -29.44 29.75
CA HIS A 8 11.01 -28.32 30.69
C HIS A 8 9.90 -28.47 31.76
N GLY A 9 9.24 -29.64 31.84
CA GLY A 9 8.18 -29.88 32.82
C GLY A 9 6.93 -29.02 32.63
N LEU A 10 6.72 -28.47 31.43
CA LEU A 10 5.58 -27.61 31.11
C LEU A 10 4.45 -28.44 30.50
N SER A 11 3.23 -28.17 30.95
CA SER A 11 2.02 -28.74 30.35
C SER A 11 1.90 -28.30 28.89
N LYS A 12 1.56 -29.24 28.00
CA LYS A 12 1.34 -28.96 26.57
C LYS A 12 0.21 -27.94 26.36
N ALA A 13 -0.76 -27.88 27.27
CA ALA A 13 -1.88 -26.92 27.21
C ALA A 13 -1.43 -25.47 27.44
N VAL A 14 -0.40 -25.26 28.29
CA VAL A 14 0.15 -23.92 28.54
C VAL A 14 0.80 -23.34 27.29
N VAL A 15 1.38 -24.20 26.44
CA VAL A 15 1.91 -23.72 25.16
C VAL A 15 0.80 -23.25 24.24
N ASP A 16 -0.30 -24.00 24.13
CA ASP A 16 -1.40 -23.59 23.26
C ASP A 16 -2.05 -22.27 23.77
N GLU A 17 -2.25 -22.09 25.08
CA GLU A 17 -2.80 -20.85 25.66
C GLU A 17 -1.85 -19.64 25.58
N GLN A 18 -0.56 -19.84 25.84
CA GLN A 18 0.41 -18.73 25.85
C GLN A 18 0.88 -18.36 24.44
N LEU A 19 0.82 -19.29 23.48
CA LEU A 19 1.24 -19.01 22.10
C LEU A 19 0.37 -17.93 21.48
N ASP A 20 -0.95 -17.97 21.67
CA ASP A 20 -1.87 -16.96 21.16
C ASP A 20 -1.54 -15.57 21.72
N ILE A 21 -1.28 -15.49 23.04
CA ILE A 21 -0.87 -14.25 23.72
C ILE A 21 0.47 -13.73 23.17
N ILE A 22 1.43 -14.62 22.92
CA ILE A 22 2.75 -14.24 22.39
C ILE A 22 2.64 -13.77 20.92
N ILE A 23 1.81 -14.42 20.12
CA ILE A 23 1.52 -14.05 18.73
C ILE A 23 0.85 -12.67 18.70
N GLU A 24 -0.13 -12.43 19.56
CA GLU A 24 -0.83 -11.15 19.65
C GLU A 24 0.10 -10.02 20.12
N LYS A 25 1.02 -10.32 21.05
CA LYS A 25 2.04 -9.36 21.53
C LYS A 25 3.13 -9.05 20.51
N ASN A 26 3.40 -9.95 19.57
CA ASN A 26 4.45 -9.80 18.55
C ASN A 26 3.88 -9.88 17.13
N PRO A 27 3.02 -8.92 16.73
CA PRO A 27 2.46 -8.92 15.39
C PRO A 27 3.58 -8.65 14.38
N ILE A 28 3.97 -9.69 13.64
CA ILE A 28 4.93 -9.58 12.55
C ILE A 28 4.18 -9.08 11.31
N ASN A 29 4.58 -7.92 10.80
CA ASN A 29 4.09 -7.42 9.51
C ASN A 29 5.13 -7.73 8.42
N PRO A 30 4.95 -8.83 7.65
CA PRO A 30 5.93 -9.23 6.64
C PRO A 30 6.07 -8.19 5.52
N VAL A 31 5.02 -7.42 5.22
CA VAL A 31 5.04 -6.37 4.19
C VAL A 31 5.99 -5.25 4.58
N ILE A 32 5.93 -4.76 5.83
CA ILE A 32 6.86 -3.73 6.32
C ILE A 32 8.29 -4.26 6.33
N ASN A 33 8.50 -5.50 6.78
CA ASN A 33 9.83 -6.10 6.83
C ASN A 33 10.44 -6.20 5.44
N TRP A 34 9.64 -6.61 4.45
CA TRP A 34 10.04 -6.60 3.06
C TRP A 34 10.37 -5.19 2.57
N LEU A 35 9.50 -4.21 2.82
CA LEU A 35 9.74 -2.80 2.45
C LEU A 35 11.03 -2.23 3.07
N LYS A 36 11.31 -2.53 4.33
CA LYS A 36 12.54 -2.13 5.03
C LYS A 36 13.80 -2.80 4.45
N SER A 37 13.66 -3.98 3.86
CA SER A 37 14.78 -4.69 3.23
C SER A 37 15.17 -4.11 1.86
N ILE A 38 14.31 -3.30 1.24
CA ILE A 38 14.56 -2.71 -0.06
C ILE A 38 15.67 -1.66 0.06
N LYS A 39 16.78 -1.90 -0.63
CA LYS A 39 17.86 -0.93 -0.76
C LYS A 39 17.60 -0.05 -1.98
N ARG A 40 17.79 1.25 -1.78
CA ARG A 40 17.64 2.24 -2.85
C ARG A 40 18.78 2.07 -3.86
N THR A 41 18.45 1.92 -5.14
CA THR A 41 19.41 1.74 -6.23
C THR A 41 19.89 3.05 -6.84
N LYS A 42 19.06 4.11 -6.81
CA LYS A 42 19.37 5.44 -7.35
C LYS A 42 19.31 6.52 -6.27
N LYS A 43 20.15 7.56 -6.40
CA LYS A 43 20.18 8.70 -5.46
C LYS A 43 18.99 9.65 -5.63
N ASP A 44 18.50 9.80 -6.86
CA ASP A 44 17.43 10.72 -7.21
C ASP A 44 16.07 10.29 -6.66
N ASN A 45 15.17 11.26 -6.47
CA ASN A 45 13.86 11.01 -5.90
C ASN A 45 12.96 10.25 -6.89
N PRO A 46 12.58 8.98 -6.60
CA PRO A 46 11.85 8.14 -7.55
C PRO A 46 10.45 8.69 -7.85
N VAL A 47 9.82 9.39 -6.90
CA VAL A 47 8.50 10.00 -7.11
C VAL A 47 8.59 11.17 -8.07
N HIS A 48 9.67 11.96 -7.99
CA HIS A 48 9.89 13.08 -8.91
C HIS A 48 10.20 12.56 -10.31
N GLU A 49 11.12 11.60 -10.43
CA GLU A 49 11.47 10.96 -11.70
C GLU A 49 10.22 10.36 -12.37
N LEU A 50 9.36 9.68 -11.61
CA LEU A 50 8.10 9.14 -12.12
C LEU A 50 7.20 10.24 -12.70
N ILE A 51 7.00 11.32 -11.96
CA ILE A 51 6.04 12.38 -12.33
C ILE A 51 6.57 13.25 -13.46
N ASP A 52 7.89 13.47 -13.51
CA ASP A 52 8.51 14.22 -14.59
C ASP A 52 8.39 13.49 -15.93
N ASN A 53 8.28 12.16 -15.92
CA ASN A 53 8.02 11.32 -17.09
C ASN A 53 6.53 11.20 -17.46
N LEU A 54 5.61 11.66 -16.60
CA LEU A 54 4.17 11.61 -16.92
C LEU A 54 3.79 12.75 -17.87
N PRO A 55 2.98 12.48 -18.92
CA PRO A 55 2.47 13.51 -19.83
C PRO A 55 1.28 14.24 -19.19
N VAL A 56 1.56 15.01 -18.13
CA VAL A 56 0.58 15.79 -17.37
C VAL A 56 0.95 17.28 -17.42
N GLU A 57 -0.06 18.14 -17.56
CA GLU A 57 0.13 19.59 -17.65
C GLU A 57 0.65 20.17 -16.31
N ASN A 58 0.03 19.79 -15.19
CA ASN A 58 0.40 20.30 -13.87
C ASN A 58 1.18 19.27 -13.06
N LYS A 59 2.49 19.21 -13.29
CA LYS A 59 3.40 18.28 -12.58
C LYS A 59 3.47 18.55 -11.08
N GLU A 60 3.44 19.81 -10.65
CA GLU A 60 3.54 20.18 -9.23
C GLU A 60 2.33 19.69 -8.43
N TRP A 61 1.12 19.84 -8.99
CA TRP A 61 -0.08 19.32 -8.35
C TRP A 61 -0.07 17.79 -8.28
N VAL A 62 0.39 17.13 -9.35
CA VAL A 62 0.53 15.67 -9.38
C VAL A 62 1.55 15.19 -8.35
N LYS A 63 2.67 15.91 -8.13
CA LYS A 63 3.63 15.63 -7.04
C LYS A 63 2.93 15.61 -5.70
N ILE A 64 2.19 16.67 -5.36
CA ILE A 64 1.47 16.78 -4.09
C ILE A 64 0.45 15.63 -3.93
N ALA A 65 -0.35 15.37 -4.96
CA ALA A 65 -1.36 14.32 -4.93
C ALA A 65 -0.73 12.92 -4.74
N MET A 66 0.37 12.65 -5.45
CA MET A 66 1.04 11.36 -5.40
C MET A 66 1.74 11.13 -4.06
N TYR A 67 2.36 12.17 -3.49
CA TYR A 67 2.92 12.10 -2.14
C TYR A 67 1.86 11.82 -1.09
N ARG A 68 0.73 12.53 -1.11
CA ARG A 68 -0.37 12.30 -0.16
C ARG A 68 -0.86 10.86 -0.23
N TRP A 69 -1.04 10.34 -1.44
CA TRP A 69 -1.49 8.96 -1.64
C TRP A 69 -0.44 7.94 -1.16
N LEU A 70 0.83 8.09 -1.54
CA LEU A 70 1.91 7.18 -1.13
C LEU A 70 2.13 7.16 0.39
N VAL A 71 2.06 8.32 1.04
CA VAL A 71 2.14 8.40 2.51
C VAL A 71 1.02 7.60 3.17
N GLN A 72 -0.19 7.65 2.61
CA GLN A 72 -1.32 6.87 3.12
C GLN A 72 -1.17 5.38 2.83
N CYS A 73 -0.58 4.97 1.70
CA CYS A 73 -0.20 3.59 1.45
C CYS A 73 0.81 3.07 2.50
N CYS A 74 1.83 3.87 2.82
CA CYS A 74 2.78 3.55 3.88
C CYS A 74 2.11 3.47 5.25
N ALA A 75 1.20 4.39 5.56
CA ALA A 75 0.45 4.39 6.81
C ALA A 75 -0.48 3.17 6.92
N ALA A 76 -1.12 2.74 5.83
CA ALA A 76 -1.93 1.54 5.76
C ALA A 76 -1.07 0.28 5.96
N ALA A 77 0.10 0.22 5.33
CA ALA A 77 1.06 -0.88 5.50
C ALA A 77 1.57 -0.98 6.95
N ASP A 78 1.81 0.14 7.63
CA ASP A 78 2.30 0.19 9.02
C ASP A 78 1.18 0.27 10.08
N MET A 79 -0.09 0.13 9.70
CA MET A 79 -1.25 0.31 10.59
C MET A 79 -1.17 1.63 11.41
N ALA A 80 -0.61 2.69 10.82
CA ALA A 80 -0.33 3.97 11.47
C ALA A 80 0.48 3.87 12.78
N ARG A 81 1.35 2.86 12.93
CA ARG A 81 2.21 2.65 14.11
C ARG A 81 3.61 3.26 13.96
N HIS A 82 3.88 3.95 12.84
CA HIS A 82 5.19 4.53 12.53
C HIS A 82 5.65 5.57 13.57
N LYS A 83 6.93 5.51 13.94
CA LYS A 83 7.57 6.54 14.78
C LYS A 83 7.68 7.85 13.98
N GLY A 84 7.12 8.94 14.49
CA GLY A 84 7.07 10.24 13.78
C GLY A 84 5.70 10.55 13.15
N LYS A 85 4.68 9.74 13.42
CA LYS A 85 3.28 10.07 13.14
C LYS A 85 2.89 11.39 13.85
N HIS A 86 2.15 12.25 13.15
CA HIS A 86 1.56 13.46 13.74
C HIS A 86 0.58 13.08 14.87
N PRO A 87 0.59 13.75 16.04
CA PRO A 87 -0.23 13.38 17.19
C PRO A 87 -1.72 13.25 16.86
N ASP A 88 -2.26 14.14 16.03
CA ASP A 88 -3.69 14.14 15.64
C ASP A 88 -4.04 13.25 14.44
N ALA A 89 -3.07 12.47 13.91
CA ALA A 89 -3.36 11.65 12.74
C ALA A 89 -4.29 10.48 13.11
N VAL A 90 -5.48 10.47 12.49
CA VAL A 90 -6.46 9.38 12.65
C VAL A 90 -6.07 8.23 11.70
N PRO A 91 -6.11 6.96 12.14
CA PRO A 91 -5.88 5.80 11.28
C PRO A 91 -7.05 5.61 10.30
N LYS A 92 -7.11 6.45 9.25
CA LYS A 92 -8.01 6.32 8.10
C LYS A 92 -7.20 6.00 6.86
N TYR A 93 -7.56 4.91 6.19
CA TYR A 93 -6.80 4.36 5.06
C TYR A 93 -7.60 4.36 3.75
N GLU A 94 -8.67 5.14 3.67
CA GLU A 94 -9.69 5.07 2.61
C GLU A 94 -9.31 5.85 1.34
N SER A 95 -8.03 6.04 1.09
CA SER A 95 -7.58 6.94 0.03
C SER A 95 -7.60 6.29 -1.34
N VAL A 96 -8.49 6.81 -2.18
CA VAL A 96 -8.65 6.37 -3.57
C VAL A 96 -7.82 7.27 -4.48
N LEU A 97 -6.95 6.66 -5.29
CA LEU A 97 -6.26 7.34 -6.38
C LEU A 97 -7.05 7.16 -7.67
N MET A 98 -7.55 8.27 -8.24
CA MET A 98 -8.28 8.27 -9.49
C MET A 98 -7.43 8.84 -10.63
N PHE A 99 -7.29 8.08 -11.71
CA PHE A 99 -6.62 8.53 -12.93
C PHE A 99 -7.66 9.06 -13.94
N GLY A 100 -7.82 10.37 -14.00
CA GLY A 100 -8.64 11.06 -15.00
C GLY A 100 -7.86 11.39 -16.27
N GLY A 101 -8.55 11.45 -17.42
CA GLY A 101 -7.97 11.95 -18.68
C GLY A 101 -8.61 11.33 -19.92
N ALA A 102 -8.25 11.82 -21.11
CA ALA A 102 -8.72 11.29 -22.38
C ALA A 102 -8.41 9.79 -22.58
N GLN A 103 -9.19 9.13 -23.44
CA GLN A 103 -8.93 7.75 -23.84
C GLN A 103 -7.59 7.65 -24.59
N GLY A 104 -6.86 6.55 -24.43
CA GLY A 104 -5.56 6.35 -25.09
C GLY A 104 -4.32 6.84 -24.33
N LEU A 105 -4.49 7.55 -23.20
CA LEU A 105 -3.37 8.06 -22.38
C LEU A 105 -2.66 6.99 -21.52
N LYS A 106 -2.67 5.71 -21.95
CA LYS A 106 -1.95 4.60 -21.31
C LYS A 106 -2.18 4.41 -19.79
N LYS A 107 -3.25 4.96 -19.21
CA LYS A 107 -3.60 4.85 -17.77
C LYS A 107 -3.62 3.40 -17.28
N THR A 108 -4.24 2.51 -18.06
CA THR A 108 -4.30 1.08 -17.75
C THR A 108 -2.93 0.40 -17.84
N ALA A 109 -2.11 0.80 -18.81
CA ALA A 109 -0.75 0.27 -18.95
C ALA A 109 0.16 0.73 -17.80
N PHE A 110 0.01 1.99 -17.36
CA PHE A 110 0.70 2.53 -16.19
C PHE A 110 0.41 1.71 -14.93
N ILE A 111 -0.87 1.43 -14.64
CA ILE A 111 -1.25 0.63 -13.46
C ILE A 111 -0.77 -0.82 -13.58
N LYS A 112 -0.84 -1.41 -14.78
CA LYS A 112 -0.28 -2.74 -15.03
C LYS A 112 1.24 -2.79 -14.85
N TYR A 113 1.96 -1.70 -15.12
CA TYR A 113 3.40 -1.63 -14.88
C TYR A 113 3.73 -1.50 -13.39
N LEU A 114 2.90 -0.77 -12.64
CA LEU A 114 3.08 -0.56 -11.20
C LEU A 114 2.74 -1.81 -10.38
N LEU A 115 1.76 -2.62 -10.84
CA LEU A 115 1.27 -3.78 -10.11
C LEU A 115 2.00 -5.07 -10.51
N PRO A 116 2.25 -5.99 -9.55
CA PRO A 116 2.65 -7.36 -9.83
C PRO A 116 1.68 -8.06 -10.79
N LYS A 117 2.19 -8.98 -11.62
CA LYS A 117 1.41 -9.68 -12.66
C LYS A 117 0.19 -10.40 -12.08
N GLU A 118 0.31 -10.90 -10.86
CA GLU A 118 -0.72 -11.63 -10.12
C GLU A 118 -1.95 -10.74 -9.81
N LEU A 119 -1.75 -9.42 -9.75
CA LEU A 119 -2.80 -8.44 -9.46
C LEU A 119 -3.43 -7.85 -10.73
N HIS A 120 -2.92 -8.16 -11.93
CA HIS A 120 -3.46 -7.63 -13.19
C HIS A 120 -4.91 -8.05 -13.44
N LYS A 121 -5.31 -9.22 -12.90
CA LYS A 121 -6.70 -9.72 -12.95
C LYS A 121 -7.71 -8.77 -12.32
N TYR A 122 -7.29 -7.96 -11.34
CA TYR A 122 -8.17 -6.99 -10.69
C TYR A 122 -8.29 -5.69 -11.48
N THR A 123 -7.29 -5.35 -12.30
CA THR A 123 -7.26 -4.11 -13.08
C THR A 123 -8.38 -4.06 -14.14
N GLU A 124 -8.80 -5.22 -14.64
CA GLU A 124 -9.92 -5.33 -15.60
C GLU A 124 -11.26 -4.91 -14.97
N ARG A 125 -11.48 -5.21 -13.68
CA ARG A 125 -12.67 -4.76 -12.94
C ARG A 125 -12.69 -3.26 -12.70
N PHE A 126 -11.55 -2.65 -12.35
CA PHE A 126 -11.48 -1.21 -12.09
C PHE A 126 -11.62 -0.35 -13.35
N SER A 127 -11.24 -0.88 -14.52
CA SER A 127 -11.35 -0.16 -15.80
C SER A 127 -12.79 0.01 -16.31
N SER A 128 -13.77 -0.68 -15.71
CA SER A 128 -15.18 -0.63 -16.13
C SER A 128 -16.02 0.43 -15.43
N VAL A 129 -15.43 1.29 -14.58
CA VAL A 129 -16.11 2.52 -14.14
C VAL A 129 -16.07 3.52 -15.30
N LYS A 130 -16.88 3.25 -16.33
CA LYS A 130 -17.23 4.25 -17.34
C LYS A 130 -17.94 5.37 -16.57
N CYS A 131 -17.28 6.51 -16.43
CA CYS A 131 -17.97 7.76 -16.12
C CYS A 131 -19.01 7.97 -17.24
N GLN A 132 -20.24 7.53 -17.00
CA GLN A 132 -21.39 7.87 -17.81
C GLN A 132 -21.58 9.37 -17.64
N ARG A 133 -20.93 10.13 -18.52
CA ARG A 133 -21.16 11.55 -18.70
C ARG A 133 -22.61 11.66 -19.17
N GLN A 134 -23.55 11.80 -18.24
CA GLN A 134 -24.90 12.24 -18.58
C GLN A 134 -24.71 13.57 -19.30
N ARG A 135 -25.00 13.55 -20.61
CA ARG A 135 -25.15 14.77 -21.39
C ARG A 135 -26.34 15.49 -20.77
N LEU A 136 -26.08 16.55 -20.02
CA LEU A 136 -27.08 17.61 -19.85
C LEU A 136 -27.21 18.28 -21.21
N THR A 137 -28.19 17.82 -21.98
CA THR A 137 -28.74 18.54 -23.12
C THR A 137 -29.85 19.46 -22.63
N ALA A 138 -29.79 20.69 -23.13
CA ALA A 138 -30.66 21.86 -22.92
C ALA A 138 -30.39 22.66 -21.63
#